data_AF-A0A3Q7JCP9-F1
#
_entry.id   AF-A0A3Q7JCP9-F1
#
_cell.length_a   1.000
_cell.length_b   1.000
_cell.length_c   1.000
_cell.angle_alpha   90.00
_cell.angle_beta   90.00
_cell.angle_gamma   90.00
#
_symmetry.space_group_name_H-M   'P 1'
#
loop_
_entity.id
_entity.type
_entity.pdbx_description
1 polymer ?
#
loop_
_entity_poly.entity_id
_entity_poly.type
_entity_poly.pdbx_seq_one_letter_code
_entity_poly.pdbx_strand_id
1 'polypeptide(L)'
;MESSSSSPASRELDEVQTDLPSSVRSASRIRAPNNMVMGKHRLAAAISALNQQINIIQEELDQLDSFGEASLVCRELVSSVELIPDALLPVTRGPINVHLDRWFHGVNDSRRNKRWI
;
A
#
# COMPACT_ATOMS: atom_id res chain seq x y z
N MET A 1 47.89 4.66 60.62
CA MET A 1 48.19 3.32 61.18
C MET A 1 46.86 2.85 61.75
N GLU A 2 46.12 1.89 61.22
CA GLU A 2 46.45 0.69 60.47
C GLU A 2 45.40 0.41 59.38
N SER A 3 45.82 -0.36 58.38
CA SER A 3 45.11 -0.65 57.14
C SER A 3 44.24 -1.91 57.22
N SER A 4 43.22 -1.96 56.38
CA SER A 4 42.73 -3.11 55.58
C SER A 4 42.49 -4.48 56.24
N SER A 5 41.25 -5.00 56.12
CA SER A 5 40.93 -6.38 55.70
C SER A 5 39.40 -6.45 55.50
N SER A 6 38.77 -7.28 54.67
CA SER A 6 39.23 -8.31 53.74
C SER A 6 38.08 -8.62 52.78
N SER A 7 38.39 -8.79 51.50
CA SER A 7 37.72 -9.74 50.60
C SER A 7 38.83 -10.40 49.82
N PRO A 8 38.85 -11.74 49.75
CA PRO A 8 38.48 -12.37 48.49
C PRO A 8 37.85 -13.76 48.67
N ALA A 9 37.13 -14.24 47.64
CA ALA A 9 37.33 -15.56 47.04
C ALA A 9 36.09 -15.93 46.23
N SER A 10 36.21 -15.75 44.92
CA SER A 10 35.38 -16.38 43.89
C SER A 10 35.25 -17.87 44.15
N ARG A 11 34.03 -18.38 44.21
CA ARG A 11 33.75 -19.82 44.21
C ARG A 11 33.61 -20.31 42.77
N GLU A 12 34.27 -21.43 42.53
CA GLU A 12 34.56 -22.07 41.26
C GLU A 12 33.32 -22.55 40.48
N LEU A 13 33.51 -22.60 39.17
CA LEU A 13 32.66 -23.26 38.18
C LEU A 13 32.85 -24.78 38.33
N ASP A 14 31.77 -25.53 38.56
CA ASP A 14 31.79 -26.99 38.41
C ASP A 14 31.03 -27.35 37.12
N GLU A 15 31.82 -27.74 36.14
CA GLU A 15 31.45 -28.29 34.84
C GLU A 15 31.17 -29.78 35.01
N VAL A 16 29.89 -30.18 34.95
CA VAL A 16 29.52 -31.59 34.86
C VAL A 16 28.84 -31.84 33.52
N GLN A 17 29.68 -32.16 32.55
CA GLN A 17 29.34 -32.82 31.29
C GLN A 17 28.74 -34.20 31.61
N THR A 18 27.49 -34.45 31.23
CA THR A 18 26.91 -35.81 31.24
C THR A 18 26.38 -36.15 29.85
N ASP A 19 26.91 -37.24 29.32
CA ASP A 19 26.70 -37.79 27.99
C ASP A 19 25.30 -38.40 27.78
N LEU A 20 24.67 -37.98 26.66
CA LEU A 20 23.71 -38.63 25.73
C LEU A 20 22.73 -39.75 26.20
N PRO A 21 21.51 -39.81 25.62
CA PRO A 21 21.36 -40.66 24.43
C PRO A 21 20.54 -40.08 23.24
N SER A 22 21.02 -40.45 22.05
CA SER A 22 20.72 -40.01 20.68
C SER A 22 19.38 -40.50 20.10
N SER A 23 18.32 -40.72 20.90
CA SER A 23 17.21 -41.59 20.44
C SER A 23 15.81 -40.99 20.42
N VAL A 24 15.63 -39.68 20.29
CA VAL A 24 14.32 -39.10 19.93
C VAL A 24 14.52 -37.69 19.39
N ARG A 25 14.60 -37.55 18.07
CA ARG A 25 14.26 -36.30 17.39
C ARG A 25 13.99 -36.51 15.90
N SER A 26 13.08 -37.44 15.60
CA SER A 26 12.24 -37.30 14.41
C SER A 26 11.20 -36.20 14.68
N ALA A 27 11.68 -34.97 14.85
CA ALA A 27 10.82 -33.80 14.86
C ALA A 27 10.45 -33.53 13.40
N SER A 28 9.22 -33.92 13.04
CA SER A 28 8.51 -33.36 11.91
C SER A 28 8.82 -31.87 11.83
N ARG A 29 9.54 -31.45 10.78
CA ARG A 29 9.74 -30.03 10.49
C ARG A 29 8.38 -29.48 10.08
N ILE A 30 7.61 -29.04 11.07
CA ILE A 30 6.47 -28.17 10.85
C ILE A 30 7.05 -26.99 10.08
N ARG A 31 6.67 -26.87 8.80
CA ARG A 31 7.00 -25.72 7.96
C ARG A 31 6.33 -24.52 8.62
N ALA A 32 7.10 -23.83 9.46
CA ALA A 32 6.73 -22.55 10.01
C ALA A 32 6.32 -21.64 8.83
N PRO A 33 5.25 -20.84 8.98
CA PRO A 33 4.99 -19.80 8.00
C PRO A 33 6.27 -18.97 7.85
N ASN A 34 6.60 -18.67 6.61
CA ASN A 34 7.70 -17.85 6.06
C ASN A 34 8.06 -16.54 6.81
N ASN A 35 7.38 -16.21 7.90
CA ASN A 35 7.63 -15.06 8.76
C ASN A 35 8.56 -15.36 9.96
N MET A 36 8.95 -16.62 10.22
CA MET A 36 9.67 -16.97 11.45
C MET A 36 11.15 -16.53 11.56
N VAL A 37 11.69 -15.77 10.62
CA VAL A 37 13.00 -15.11 10.80
C VAL A 37 12.96 -13.67 10.27
N MET A 38 12.02 -12.86 10.74
CA MET A 38 12.19 -11.41 10.62
C MET A 38 13.18 -10.94 11.68
N GLY A 39 14.37 -10.52 11.25
CA GLY A 39 15.32 -9.85 12.13
C GLY A 39 14.69 -8.61 12.77
N LYS A 40 15.19 -8.22 13.95
CA LYS A 40 14.67 -7.11 14.77
C LYS A 40 14.35 -5.85 13.95
N HIS A 41 15.22 -5.48 13.02
CA HIS A 41 15.02 -4.31 12.13
C HIS A 41 13.85 -4.47 11.18
N ARG A 42 13.63 -5.67 10.63
CA ARG A 42 12.50 -5.95 9.73
C ARG A 42 11.17 -5.87 10.48
N LEU A 43 11.14 -6.38 11.71
CA LEU A 43 9.97 -6.26 12.58
C LEU A 43 9.70 -4.79 12.93
N ALA A 44 10.72 -4.01 13.30
CA ALA A 44 10.57 -2.57 13.56
C ALA A 44 10.09 -1.79 12.32
N ALA A 45 10.61 -2.11 11.13
CA ALA A 45 10.17 -1.50 9.88
C ALA A 45 8.71 -1.86 9.56
N ALA A 46 8.30 -3.11 9.77
CA ALA A 46 6.92 -3.53 9.59
C ALA A 46 5.97 -2.80 10.55
N ILE A 47 6.36 -2.64 11.83
CA ILE A 47 5.60 -1.84 12.80
C ILE A 47 5.51 -0.38 12.35
N SER A 48 6.63 0.22 11.91
CA SER A 48 6.64 1.59 11.42
C SER A 48 5.72 1.78 10.22
N ALA A 49 5.73 0.85 9.27
CA ALA A 49 4.87 0.89 8.10
C ALA A 49 3.38 0.76 8.47
N LEU A 50 3.05 -0.10 9.43
CA LEU A 50 1.69 -0.22 9.94
C LEU A 50 1.24 1.05 10.66
N ASN A 51 2.09 1.65 11.50
CA ASN A 51 1.79 2.90 12.16
C ASN A 51 1.58 4.05 11.15
N GLN A 52 2.36 4.10 10.08
CA GLN A 52 2.14 5.06 8.99
C GLN A 52 0.78 4.85 8.31
N GLN A 53 0.40 3.61 8.02
CA GLN A 53 -0.92 3.31 7.45
C GLN A 53 -2.06 3.71 8.39
N ILE A 54 -1.91 3.46 9.70
CA ILE A 54 -2.89 3.91 10.70
C ILE A 54 -3.04 5.42 10.65
N ASN A 55 -1.93 6.17 10.63
CA ASN A 55 -1.97 7.63 10.59
C ASN A 55 -2.62 8.15 9.31
N ILE A 56 -2.30 7.57 8.15
CA ILE A 56 -2.91 7.97 6.86
C ILE A 56 -4.43 7.76 6.91
N ILE A 57 -4.88 6.60 7.37
CA ILE A 57 -6.32 6.29 7.46
C ILE A 57 -7.03 7.25 8.43
N GLN A 58 -6.38 7.60 9.54
CA GLN A 58 -6.94 8.59 10.48
C GLN A 58 -7.07 9.96 9.84
N GLU A 59 -6.04 10.43 9.13
CA GLU A 59 -6.07 11.71 8.42
C GLU A 59 -7.14 11.73 7.32
N GLU A 60 -7.28 10.63 6.56
CA GLU A 60 -8.34 10.50 5.55
C GLU A 60 -9.75 10.53 6.17
N LEU A 61 -9.95 9.91 7.33
CA LEU A 61 -11.22 9.96 8.05
C LEU A 61 -11.54 11.38 8.53
N ASP A 62 -10.55 12.09 9.10
CA ASP A 62 -10.72 13.48 9.53
C ASP A 62 -11.11 14.40 8.35
N GLN A 63 -10.55 14.14 7.16
CA GLN A 63 -10.93 14.83 5.93
C GLN A 63 -12.36 14.49 5.49
N LEU A 64 -12.75 13.21 5.53
CA LEU A 64 -14.11 12.80 5.18
C LEU A 64 -15.17 13.44 6.08
N ASP A 65 -14.88 13.62 7.37
CA ASP A 65 -15.77 14.31 8.31
C ASP A 65 -15.93 15.81 7.97
N SER A 66 -14.94 16.40 7.29
CA SER A 66 -15.00 17.78 6.81
C SER A 66 -15.76 17.94 5.48
N PHE A 67 -15.91 16.86 4.70
CA PHE A 67 -16.54 16.93 3.39
C PHE A 67 -18.06 17.02 3.51
N GLY A 68 -18.65 17.90 2.68
CA GLY A 68 -20.10 18.07 2.59
C GLY A 68 -20.79 17.02 1.74
N GLU A 69 -22.08 17.24 1.46
CA GLU A 69 -22.86 16.30 0.65
C GLU A 69 -22.32 16.19 -0.79
N ALA A 70 -22.05 14.97 -1.24
CA ALA A 70 -21.69 14.71 -2.64
C ALA A 70 -22.81 15.14 -3.62
N SER A 71 -24.07 15.14 -3.17
CA SER A 71 -25.24 15.54 -3.95
C SER A 71 -25.12 16.97 -4.49
N LEU A 72 -24.52 17.88 -3.71
CA LEU A 72 -24.33 19.28 -4.04
C LEU A 72 -23.25 19.42 -5.11
N VAL A 73 -22.08 18.82 -4.88
CA VAL A 73 -20.95 18.84 -5.83
C VAL A 73 -21.34 18.22 -7.16
N CYS A 74 -22.08 17.10 -7.15
CA CYS A 74 -22.57 16.48 -8.38
C CYS A 74 -23.54 17.39 -9.15
N ARG A 75 -24.42 18.13 -8.46
CA ARG A 75 -25.35 19.06 -9.11
C ARG A 75 -24.63 20.25 -9.73
N GLU A 76 -23.64 20.79 -9.04
CA GLU A 76 -22.77 21.86 -9.56
C GLU A 76 -21.98 21.38 -10.78
N LEU A 77 -21.41 20.17 -10.70
CA LEU A 77 -20.68 19.56 -11.81
C LEU A 77 -21.58 19.40 -13.04
N VAL A 78 -22.77 18.80 -12.89
CA VAL A 78 -23.73 18.66 -13.99
C VAL A 78 -24.09 20.02 -14.59
N SER A 79 -24.39 21.01 -13.74
CA SER A 79 -24.69 22.37 -14.18
C SER A 79 -23.52 22.98 -14.97
N SER A 80 -22.28 22.78 -14.51
CA SER A 80 -21.08 23.29 -15.19
C SER A 80 -20.85 22.66 -16.57
N VAL A 81 -21.11 21.35 -16.69
CA VAL A 81 -20.96 20.60 -17.93
C VAL A 81 -22.05 20.99 -18.93
N GLU A 82 -23.29 21.22 -18.47
CA GLU A 82 -24.40 21.63 -19.33
C GLU A 82 -24.27 23.07 -19.87
N LEU A 83 -23.56 23.95 -19.15
CA LEU A 83 -23.36 25.35 -19.56
C LEU A 83 -22.38 25.50 -20.74
N ILE A 84 -21.43 24.57 -20.89
CA ILE A 84 -20.38 24.66 -21.91
C ILE A 84 -20.72 23.73 -23.07
N PRO A 85 -21.01 24.24 -24.28
CA PRO A 85 -21.27 23.40 -25.44
C PRO A 85 -20.00 22.66 -25.86
N ASP A 86 -20.02 21.32 -25.80
CA ASP A 86 -18.92 20.46 -26.25
C ASP A 86 -19.00 20.17 -27.76
N ALA A 87 -18.03 20.68 -28.53
CA ALA A 87 -17.95 20.52 -29.99
C ALA A 87 -17.86 19.07 -30.47
N LEU A 88 -17.55 18.12 -29.59
CA LEU A 88 -17.51 16.69 -29.90
C LEU A 88 -18.85 15.99 -29.65
N LEU A 89 -19.81 16.66 -29.00
CA LEU A 89 -21.14 16.11 -28.77
C LEU A 89 -22.10 16.47 -29.90
N PRO A 90 -22.91 15.51 -30.40
CA PRO A 90 -23.82 15.73 -31.53
C PRO A 90 -24.93 16.75 -31.26
N VAL A 91 -25.08 17.19 -30.01
CA VAL A 91 -26.09 18.16 -29.57
C VAL A 91 -25.58 19.60 -29.68
N THR A 92 -24.28 19.83 -29.98
CA THR A 92 -23.80 21.20 -30.13
C THR A 92 -24.34 21.88 -31.37
N ARG A 93 -25.12 22.93 -31.14
CA ARG A 93 -25.53 23.88 -32.19
C ARG A 93 -24.34 24.77 -32.52
N GLY A 94 -23.45 24.27 -33.38
CA GLY A 94 -22.35 25.01 -33.97
C GLY A 94 -22.22 24.69 -35.47
N PRO A 95 -21.53 25.53 -36.26
CA PRO A 95 -21.22 25.20 -37.64
C PRO A 95 -20.46 23.87 -37.69
N ILE A 96 -20.95 22.91 -38.47
CA ILE A 96 -20.28 21.62 -38.68
C ILE A 96 -18.88 21.91 -39.20
N ASN A 97 -17.86 21.63 -38.39
CA ASN A 97 -16.48 21.75 -38.82
C ASN A 97 -16.12 20.50 -39.63
N VAL A 98 -16.27 20.60 -40.95
CA VAL A 98 -16.03 19.52 -41.93
C VAL A 98 -14.62 18.91 -41.80
N HIS A 99 -13.64 19.63 -41.24
CA HIS A 99 -12.30 19.09 -41.02
C HIS A 99 -12.23 18.10 -39.85
N LEU A 100 -13.14 18.19 -38.88
CA LEU A 100 -13.25 17.23 -37.76
C LEU A 100 -13.85 15.90 -38.20
N ASP A 101 -14.71 15.90 -39.23
CA ASP A 101 -15.30 14.67 -39.76
C ASP A 101 -14.23 13.69 -40.24
N ARG A 102 -13.11 14.19 -40.79
CA ARG A 102 -11.98 13.34 -41.19
C ARG A 102 -11.34 12.58 -40.01
N TRP A 103 -11.38 13.13 -38.80
CA TRP A 103 -10.80 12.52 -37.59
C TRP A 103 -11.78 11.61 -36.86
N PHE A 104 -13.08 11.97 -36.85
CA PHE A 104 -14.09 11.28 -36.05
C PHE A 104 -15.06 10.39 -36.84
N HIS A 105 -15.38 10.72 -38.08
CA HIS A 105 -16.29 9.89 -38.89
C HIS A 105 -15.59 8.69 -39.54
N GLY A 106 -14.27 8.62 -39.43
CA GLY A 106 -13.47 7.67 -40.19
C GLY A 106 -13.56 7.99 -41.68
N VAL A 107 -12.48 7.79 -42.40
CA VAL A 107 -12.58 7.83 -43.86
C VAL A 107 -13.52 6.68 -44.23
N ASN A 108 -14.62 6.96 -44.96
CA ASN A 108 -15.53 5.97 -45.57
C ASN A 108 -14.82 5.12 -46.63
N ASP A 109 -13.56 4.78 -46.42
CA ASP A 109 -12.83 3.85 -47.23
C ASP A 109 -13.34 2.47 -46.84
N SER A 110 -14.19 1.92 -47.70
CA SER A 110 -14.73 0.56 -47.71
C SER A 110 -13.69 -0.56 -47.49
N ARG A 111 -12.41 -0.22 -47.29
CA ARG A 111 -11.29 -1.14 -47.15
C ARG A 111 -10.24 -0.56 -46.22
N ARG A 112 -10.42 -0.65 -44.90
CA ARG A 112 -9.31 -0.99 -43.99
C ARG A 112 -9.79 -1.21 -42.56
N ASN A 113 -9.84 -2.49 -42.24
CA ASN A 113 -9.83 -3.03 -40.91
C ASN A 113 -8.56 -2.56 -40.15
N LYS A 114 -8.62 -1.42 -39.46
CA LYS A 114 -7.60 -0.98 -38.48
C LYS A 114 -8.29 -0.30 -37.31
N ARG A 115 -8.87 -1.14 -36.46
CA ARG A 115 -9.29 -0.78 -35.10
C ARG A 115 -8.07 -0.25 -34.33
N TRP A 116 -8.22 0.89 -33.68
CA TRP A 116 -7.39 1.26 -32.54
C TRP A 116 -8.23 1.02 -31.27
N ILE A 117 -8.21 -0.24 -30.82
CA ILE A 117 -8.30 -0.67 -29.42
C ILE A 117 -7.41 -1.90 -29.33
#